data_AF-A0A661MDR9-F1
#
_entry.id   AF-A0A661MDR9-F1
#
_cell.length_a   1.000
_cell.length_b   1.000
_cell.length_c   1.000
_cell.angle_alpha   90.00
_cell.angle_beta   90.00
_cell.angle_gamma   90.00
#
_symmetry.space_group_name_H-M   'P 1'
#
loop_
_entity.id
_entity.type
_entity.pdbx_description
1 polymer ?
#
loop_
_entity_poly.entity_id
_entity_poly.type
_entity_poly.pdbx_seq_one_letter_code
_entity_poly.pdbx_strand_id
1 'polypeptide(L)'
;MDEREYERGFAEFHRSMNRVLRKKDIRAFKRLVAAHPRQAGRLSHCLGLSDELAEIEMYKTIMIRSPLKDLHQEARAWLEERGIAPPVPRPVGRRKRGRRRKRP
;
A
#
# COMPACT_ATOMS: atom_id res chain seq x y z
N MET A 1 -2.29 17.35 19.86
CA MET A 1 -1.48 16.40 19.06
C MET A 1 -0.69 17.24 18.07
N ASP A 2 0.62 17.25 18.18
CA ASP A 2 1.50 18.08 17.35
C ASP A 2 1.53 17.49 15.92
N GLU A 3 1.48 18.33 14.89
CA GLU A 3 1.52 17.91 13.48
C GLU A 3 2.76 17.06 13.20
N ARG A 4 3.89 17.38 13.85
CA ARG A 4 5.15 16.63 13.75
C ARG A 4 5.08 15.23 14.34
N GLU A 5 4.31 15.06 15.42
CA GLU A 5 4.11 13.77 16.07
C GLU A 5 3.23 12.85 15.20
N TYR A 6 2.22 13.44 14.56
CA TYR A 6 1.37 12.74 13.60
C TYR A 6 2.15 12.27 12.37
N GLU A 7 2.96 13.15 11.78
CA GLU A 7 3.82 12.82 10.64
C GLU A 7 4.84 11.72 10.97
N ARG A 8 5.47 11.77 12.14
CA ARG A 8 6.41 10.74 12.60
C ARG A 8 5.72 9.39 12.75
N GLY A 9 4.57 9.35 13.42
CA GLY A 9 3.79 8.11 13.56
C GLY A 9 3.34 7.54 12.21
N PHE A 10 3.01 8.39 11.24
CA PHE A 10 2.66 7.96 9.89
C PHE A 10 3.86 7.36 9.15
N ALA A 11 5.03 8.00 9.21
CA ALA A 11 6.25 7.49 8.59
C ALA A 11 6.67 6.12 9.18
N GLU A 12 6.60 5.98 10.51
CA GLU A 12 6.90 4.74 11.22
C GLU A 12 5.93 3.62 10.83
N PHE A 13 4.63 3.91 10.75
CA PHE A 13 3.63 2.96 10.26
C PHE A 13 3.98 2.46 8.86
N HIS A 14 4.33 3.36 7.93
CA HIS A 14 4.68 2.96 6.56
C HIS A 14 5.94 2.08 6.49
N ARG A 15 6.95 2.33 7.34
CA ARG A 15 8.14 1.48 7.45
C ARG A 15 7.79 0.10 7.97
N SER A 16 7.01 0.03 9.05
CA SER A 16 6.54 -1.23 9.64
C SER A 16 5.69 -2.02 8.66
N MET A 17 4.79 -1.35 7.93
CA MET A 17 3.97 -1.96 6.89
C MET A 17 4.83 -2.59 5.80
N ASN A 18 5.84 -1.88 5.28
CA ASN A 18 6.72 -2.44 4.26
C ASN A 18 7.49 -3.68 4.78
N ARG A 19 7.91 -3.68 6.05
CA ARG A 19 8.57 -4.84 6.67
C ARG A 19 7.64 -6.05 6.77
N VAL A 20 6.38 -5.84 7.15
CA VAL A 20 5.37 -6.90 7.23
C VAL A 20 5.04 -7.45 5.84
N LEU A 21 4.82 -6.58 4.86
CA LEU A 21 4.52 -6.98 3.49
C LEU A 21 5.65 -7.80 2.85
N ARG A 22 6.91 -7.49 3.14
CA ARG A 22 8.06 -8.30 2.68
C ARG A 22 8.04 -9.72 3.23
N LYS A 23 7.53 -9.90 4.45
CA LYS A 23 7.39 -11.22 5.08
C LYS A 23 6.16 -11.99 4.60
N LYS A 24 5.21 -11.31 3.94
CA LYS A 24 3.93 -11.89 3.48
C LYS A 24 3.18 -12.59 4.61
N ASP A 25 3.29 -12.06 5.83
CA ASP A 25 2.64 -12.61 7.02
C ASP A 25 1.28 -11.94 7.23
N ILE A 26 0.22 -12.68 6.90
CA ILE A 26 -1.17 -12.21 6.97
C ILE A 26 -1.60 -11.83 8.40
N ARG A 27 -1.13 -12.57 9.40
CA ARG A 27 -1.47 -12.31 10.81
C ARG A 27 -0.78 -11.04 11.29
N ALA A 28 0.49 -10.86 10.94
CA ALA A 28 1.22 -9.63 11.23
C ALA A 28 0.61 -8.43 10.49
N PHE A 29 0.15 -8.62 9.24
CA PHE A 29 -0.53 -7.58 8.46
C PHE A 29 -1.82 -7.12 9.14
N LYS A 30 -2.75 -8.04 9.43
CA LYS A 30 -4.01 -7.73 10.12
C LYS A 30 -3.76 -7.10 11.49
N ARG A 31 -2.78 -7.60 12.25
CA ARG A 31 -2.39 -7.03 13.55
C ARG A 31 -1.91 -5.58 13.44
N LEU A 32 -1.05 -5.28 12.45
CA LEU A 32 -0.55 -3.93 12.25
C LEU A 32 -1.65 -2.96 11.81
N VAL A 33 -2.57 -3.41 10.94
CA VAL A 33 -3.75 -2.63 10.53
C VAL A 33 -4.67 -2.36 11.72
N ALA A 34 -4.91 -3.37 12.57
CA ALA A 34 -5.74 -3.24 13.77
C ALA A 34 -5.15 -2.29 14.81
N ALA A 35 -3.81 -2.27 14.96
CA ALA A 35 -3.12 -1.37 15.88
C ALA A 35 -3.14 0.09 15.40
N HIS A 36 -3.26 0.33 14.09
CA HIS A 36 -3.15 1.66 13.49
C HIS A 36 -4.22 1.91 12.41
N PRO A 37 -5.53 1.81 12.73
CA PRO A 37 -6.59 1.88 11.72
C PRO A 37 -6.66 3.23 11.01
N ARG A 38 -6.33 4.33 11.71
CA ARG A 38 -6.29 5.68 11.14
C ARG A 38 -5.20 5.81 10.08
N GLN A 39 -4.00 5.28 10.34
CA GLN A 39 -2.88 5.30 9.41
C GLN A 39 -3.07 4.29 8.27
N ALA A 40 -3.73 3.16 8.53
CA ALA A 40 -4.05 2.14 7.54
C ALA A 40 -5.08 2.63 6.50
N GLY A 41 -5.94 3.59 6.87
CA GLY A 41 -6.93 4.19 5.98
C GLY A 41 -7.83 3.13 5.35
N ARG A 42 -7.82 3.02 4.02
CA ARG A 42 -8.62 2.01 3.31
C ARG A 42 -8.27 0.58 3.67
N LEU A 43 -7.05 0.27 4.13
CA LEU A 43 -6.68 -1.10 4.52
C LEU A 43 -7.39 -1.58 5.80
N SER A 44 -7.99 -0.68 6.58
CA SER A 44 -8.79 -1.07 7.75
C SER A 44 -9.94 -2.02 7.41
N HIS A 45 -10.44 -2.02 6.17
CA HIS A 45 -11.48 -2.97 5.74
C HIS A 45 -11.02 -4.44 5.81
N CYS A 46 -9.71 -4.71 5.72
CA CYS A 46 -9.16 -6.06 5.77
C CYS A 46 -9.37 -6.75 7.13
N LEU A 47 -9.73 -6.01 8.18
CA LEU A 47 -10.02 -6.57 9.50
C LEU A 47 -11.30 -7.40 9.54
N GLY A 48 -12.28 -7.08 8.69
CA GLY A 48 -13.53 -7.83 8.55
C GLY A 48 -13.46 -8.98 7.54
N LEU A 49 -12.31 -9.15 6.87
CA LEU A 49 -12.12 -10.17 5.83
C LEU A 49 -11.57 -11.47 6.43
N SER A 50 -11.87 -12.59 5.74
CA SER A 50 -11.14 -13.85 5.94
C SER A 50 -9.65 -13.65 5.67
N ASP A 51 -8.80 -14.55 6.20
CA ASP A 51 -7.36 -14.44 5.99
C ASP A 51 -6.99 -14.55 4.50
N GLU A 52 -7.71 -15.37 3.73
CA GLU A 52 -7.54 -15.48 2.28
C GLU A 52 -7.84 -14.17 1.54
N LEU A 53 -8.97 -13.52 1.86
CA LEU A 53 -9.34 -12.25 1.24
C LEU A 53 -8.40 -11.11 1.67
N ALA A 54 -7.94 -11.13 2.93
CA ALA A 54 -6.97 -10.16 3.41
C ALA A 54 -5.58 -10.40 2.78
N GLU A 55 -5.21 -11.64 2.45
CA GLU A 55 -3.99 -11.97 1.73
C GLU A 55 -4.00 -11.39 0.31
N ILE A 56 -5.15 -11.46 -0.38
CA ILE A 56 -5.33 -10.81 -1.68
C ILE A 56 -5.08 -9.29 -1.57
N GLU A 57 -5.67 -8.62 -0.56
CA GLU A 57 -5.45 -7.20 -0.32
C GLU A 57 -3.99 -6.88 0.05
N MET A 58 -3.31 -7.79 0.74
CA MET A 58 -1.88 -7.69 1.03
C MET A 58 -1.05 -7.67 -0.26
N TYR A 59 -1.29 -8.59 -1.20
CA TYR A 59 -0.59 -8.64 -2.49
C TYR A 59 -0.92 -7.45 -3.39
N LYS A 60 -2.19 -7.01 -3.42
CA LYS A 60 -2.56 -5.74 -4.08
C LYS A 60 -1.81 -4.55 -3.48
N THR A 61 -1.63 -4.53 -2.16
CA THR A 61 -0.90 -3.47 -1.46
C THR A 61 0.58 -3.48 -1.80
N ILE A 62 1.21 -4.66 -1.95
CA ILE A 62 2.59 -4.80 -2.43
C ILE A 62 2.76 -4.12 -3.79
N MET A 63 1.87 -4.42 -4.74
CA MET A 63 1.87 -3.85 -6.10
C MET A 63 1.76 -2.32 -6.15
N ILE A 64 1.06 -1.72 -5.20
CA ILE A 64 0.84 -0.26 -5.17
C ILE A 64 2.01 0.48 -4.50
N ARG A 65 2.76 -0.19 -3.62
CA ARG A 65 3.83 0.45 -2.84
C ARG A 65 5.15 0.46 -3.60
N SER A 66 5.62 1.66 -3.95
CA SER A 66 6.90 1.85 -4.65
C SER A 66 8.13 1.27 -3.93
N PRO A 67 8.25 1.26 -2.58
CA PRO A 67 9.41 0.65 -1.91
C PRO A 67 9.46 -0.89 -1.96
N LEU A 68 8.43 -1.51 -2.55
CA LEU A 68 8.31 -2.95 -2.72
C LEU A 68 8.34 -3.35 -4.20
N LYS A 69 8.88 -2.49 -5.06
CA LYS A 69 8.95 -2.71 -6.51
C LYS A 69 9.67 -4.01 -6.88
N ASP A 70 10.65 -4.41 -6.08
CA ASP A 70 11.34 -5.69 -6.19
C ASP A 70 10.42 -6.90 -6.05
N LEU A 71 9.31 -6.77 -5.30
CA LEU A 71 8.31 -7.82 -5.11
C LEU A 71 7.13 -7.72 -6.10
N HIS A 72 7.10 -6.74 -7.00
CA HIS A 72 5.95 -6.53 -7.89
C HIS A 72 5.74 -7.68 -8.87
N GLN A 73 6.81 -8.25 -9.43
CA GLN A 73 6.67 -9.38 -10.37
C GLN A 73 6.11 -10.61 -9.66
N GLU A 74 6.62 -10.91 -8.47
CA GLU A 74 6.13 -12.03 -7.66
C GLU A 74 4.67 -11.81 -7.24
N ALA A 75 4.34 -10.62 -6.75
CA ALA A 75 2.97 -10.29 -6.35
C ALA A 75 1.99 -10.34 -7.52
N ARG A 76 2.42 -9.94 -8.72
CA ARG A 76 1.64 -10.10 -9.94
C ARG A 76 1.36 -11.57 -10.24
N ALA A 77 2.40 -12.41 -10.27
CA ALA A 77 2.26 -13.83 -10.56
C ALA A 77 1.31 -14.51 -9.57
N TRP A 78 1.45 -14.23 -8.27
CA TRP A 78 0.59 -14.78 -7.23
C TRP A 78 -0.90 -14.42 -7.42
N LEU A 79 -1.19 -13.18 -7.84
CA LEU A 79 -2.54 -12.71 -8.12
C LEU A 79 -3.11 -13.36 -9.40
N GLU A 80 -2.31 -13.46 -10.45
CA GLU A 80 -2.69 -14.06 -11.73
C GLU A 80 -2.97 -15.57 -11.59
N GLU A 81 -2.17 -16.30 -10.80
CA GLU A 81 -2.40 -17.71 -10.45
C GLU A 81 -3.75 -17.95 -9.78
N ARG A 82 -4.30 -16.94 -9.10
CA ARG A 82 -5.62 -16.97 -8.44
C ARG A 82 -6.74 -16.39 -9.30
N GLY A 83 -6.46 -16.06 -10.56
CA GLY A 83 -7.42 -15.43 -11.47
C GLY A 83 -7.79 -14.00 -11.08
N ILE A 84 -6.96 -13.34 -10.26
CA ILE A 84 -7.22 -11.98 -9.77
C ILE A 84 -6.43 -10.99 -10.63
N ALA A 85 -7.14 -10.04 -11.23
CA ALA A 85 -6.50 -8.97 -12.00
C ALA A 85 -5.58 -8.11 -11.10
N PRO A 86 -4.27 -8.02 -11.40
CA PRO A 86 -3.36 -7.19 -10.62
C PRO A 86 -3.73 -5.71 -10.71
N PRO A 87 -3.58 -4.94 -9.61
CA PRO A 87 -3.84 -3.51 -9.67
C PRO A 87 -2.80 -2.87 -10.59
N VAL A 88 -3.28 -2.12 -11.58
CA VAL A 88 -2.40 -1.33 -12.44
C VAL A 88 -1.91 -0.15 -11.61
N PRO A 89 -0.60 0.01 -11.37
CA PRO A 89 -0.09 1.18 -10.69
C PRO A 89 -0.51 2.41 -11.51
N ARG A 90 -1.34 3.28 -10.94
CA ARG A 90 -1.73 4.52 -11.62
C ARG A 90 -0.44 5.27 -11.95
N PRO A 91 -0.21 5.69 -13.21
CA PRO A 91 0.97 6.45 -13.56
C PRO A 91 1.04 7.68 -12.65
N VAL A 92 2.11 7.76 -11.86
CA VAL A 92 2.35 8.83 -10.90
C VAL A 92 2.64 10.11 -11.69
N GLY A 93 1.57 10.81 -12.08
CA GLY A 93 1.59 12.15 -12.65
C GLY A 93 2.39 12.35 -13.94
N ARG A 94 1.69 12.48 -15.07
CA ARG A 94 2.00 13.62 -15.94
C ARG A 94 1.58 14.89 -15.17
N ARG A 95 2.42 15.36 -14.24
CA ARG A 95 2.39 16.77 -13.84
C ARG A 95 2.49 17.55 -15.16
N LYS A 96 1.42 18.25 -15.55
CA LYS A 96 1.44 19.23 -16.65
C LYS A 96 2.60 20.19 -16.37
N ARG A 97 3.75 19.92 -16.97
CA ARG A 97 4.91 20.81 -16.98
C ARG A 97 4.43 22.13 -17.58
N GLY A 98 4.74 23.23 -16.90
CA GLY A 98 4.03 24.49 -16.99
C GLY A 98 3.73 24.98 -18.40
N ARG A 99 2.46 25.35 -18.62
CA ARG A 99 2.11 26.34 -19.63
C ARG A 99 2.60 27.69 -19.10
N ARG A 100 3.87 28.03 -19.37
CA ARG A 100 4.33 29.42 -19.37
C ARG A 100 3.44 30.15 -20.40
N ARG A 101 2.36 30.76 -19.95
CA ARG A 101 1.65 31.76 -20.73
C ARG A 101 2.63 32.92 -20.87
N LYS A 102 3.23 33.07 -22.07
CA LYS A 102 3.86 34.32 -22.47
C LYS A 102 2.80 35.42 -22.26
N ARG A 103 3.12 36.41 -21.42
CA ARG A 103 2.39 37.69 -21.39
C ARG A 103 2.69 38.42 -22.71
N PRO A 104 1.70 39.01 -23.39
CA PRO A 104 1.93 40.19 -24.20
C PRO A 104 2.33 41.37 -23.31
#